data_AF-A0ABD0ZNH6-F1
#
_entry.id   AF-A0ABD0ZNH6-F1
#
_cell.length_a   1.000
_cell.length_b   1.000
_cell.length_c   1.000
_cell.angle_alpha   90.00
_cell.angle_beta   90.00
_cell.angle_gamma   90.00
#
_symmetry.space_group_name_H-M   'P 1'
#
loop_
_entity.id
_entity.type
_entity.pdbx_description
1 polymer ?
#
loop_
_entity_poly.entity_id
_entity_poly.type
_entity_poly.pdbx_seq_one_letter_code
_entity_poly.pdbx_strand_id
1 'polypeptide(L)'
;MEKSIEEDERRESVVVVSRDSCMQQWSQWQLLDSILPTGGFAHSFGLEAAVQTRLVSSPQDLETHIIHVLDNTASLLLPFVYSALKSPDIETWHKLDRILNATLTNLVSSKASISQGSALFRIAASVFTEIPNLKMIRDASLGSKNVYFHHAPIFGLICGLLGMDPETSQRAYLFVTLRDVISAATRLNLVGPMGASVMQHRIAVVAETVLEKWMNREASEACQTSPLLDVVQGCHSYLFSRLFCS
;
A
#
# COMPACT_ATOMS: atom_id res chain seq x y z
N MET A 1 -19.11 36.22 35.70
CA MET A 1 -17.77 35.60 35.73
C MET A 1 -17.83 34.13 35.32
N GLU A 2 -18.90 33.37 35.63
CA GLU A 2 -19.08 31.98 35.16
C GLU A 2 -19.32 31.86 33.65
N LYS A 3 -20.17 32.71 33.04
CA LYS A 3 -20.44 32.71 31.58
C LYS A 3 -19.21 32.92 30.69
N SER A 4 -18.20 33.64 31.18
CA SER A 4 -16.95 33.91 30.47
C SER A 4 -15.96 32.73 30.53
N ILE A 5 -16.09 31.85 31.53
CA ILE A 5 -15.22 30.67 31.70
C ILE A 5 -15.73 29.52 30.81
N GLU A 6 -17.05 29.33 30.73
CA GLU A 6 -17.66 28.32 29.83
C GLU A 6 -17.41 28.60 28.34
N GLU A 7 -17.34 29.87 27.93
CA GLU A 7 -17.03 30.24 26.54
C GLU A 7 -15.55 30.03 26.19
N ASP A 8 -14.64 30.21 27.14
CA ASP A 8 -13.21 29.94 26.96
C ASP A 8 -12.92 28.43 26.90
N GLU A 9 -13.55 27.62 27.78
CA GLU A 9 -13.43 26.15 27.75
C GLU A 9 -14.00 25.55 26.45
N ARG A 10 -15.10 26.12 25.91
CA ARG A 10 -15.61 25.74 24.59
C ARG A 10 -14.67 26.12 23.45
N ARG A 11 -14.01 27.28 23.53
CA ARG A 11 -13.05 27.70 22.51
C ARG A 11 -11.78 26.86 22.54
N GLU A 12 -11.25 26.56 23.73
CA GLU A 12 -10.09 25.69 23.89
C GLU A 12 -10.38 24.26 23.39
N SER A 13 -11.52 23.68 23.76
CA SER A 13 -11.91 22.34 23.27
C SER A 13 -12.07 22.27 21.76
N VAL A 14 -12.67 23.27 21.11
CA VAL A 14 -12.77 23.34 19.64
C VAL A 14 -11.40 23.50 18.98
N VAL A 15 -10.52 24.32 19.55
CA VAL A 15 -9.15 24.52 19.02
C VAL A 15 -8.29 23.25 19.17
N VAL A 16 -8.43 22.50 20.27
CA VAL A 16 -7.74 21.22 20.47
C VAL A 16 -8.22 20.18 19.47
N VAL A 17 -9.54 19.99 19.32
CA VAL A 17 -10.12 19.04 18.34
C VAL A 17 -9.72 19.39 16.90
N SER A 18 -9.67 20.68 16.55
CA SER A 18 -9.23 21.13 15.24
C SER A 18 -7.74 20.86 14.99
N ARG A 19 -6.88 20.96 16.02
CA ARG A 19 -5.44 20.67 15.90
C ARG A 19 -5.17 19.17 15.78
N ASP A 20 -5.89 18.34 16.52
CA ASP A 20 -5.79 16.89 16.45
C ASP A 20 -6.17 16.37 15.05
N SER A 21 -7.22 16.93 14.45
CA SER A 21 -7.62 16.62 13.08
C SER A 21 -6.55 17.03 12.05
N CYS A 22 -5.91 18.20 12.21
CA CYS A 22 -4.81 18.59 11.33
C CYS A 22 -3.62 17.64 11.45
N MET A 23 -3.21 17.27 12.66
CA MET A 23 -2.08 16.36 12.88
C MET A 23 -2.33 14.95 12.32
N GLN A 24 -3.56 14.46 12.41
CA GLN A 24 -3.97 13.22 11.74
C GLN A 24 -3.76 13.31 10.23
N GLN A 25 -4.19 14.40 9.60
CA GLN A 25 -4.02 14.59 8.16
C GLN A 25 -2.54 14.63 7.72
N TRP A 26 -1.67 15.27 8.49
CA TRP A 26 -0.21 15.24 8.23
C TRP A 26 0.36 13.82 8.27
N SER A 27 -0.06 13.02 9.24
CA SER A 27 0.38 11.63 9.39
C SER A 27 -0.10 10.75 8.22
N GLN A 28 -1.33 10.97 7.77
CA GLN A 28 -1.88 10.33 6.57
C GLN A 28 -1.09 10.70 5.31
N TRP A 29 -0.74 11.98 5.11
CA TRP A 29 0.11 12.37 3.98
C TRP A 29 1.52 11.78 4.07
N GLN A 30 2.10 11.74 5.26
CA GLN A 30 3.42 11.15 5.47
C GLN A 30 3.43 9.64 5.18
N LEU A 31 2.34 8.93 5.47
CA LEU A 31 2.18 7.52 5.10
C LEU A 31 2.26 7.31 3.58
N LEU A 32 1.77 8.28 2.79
CA LEU A 32 1.72 8.21 1.32
C LEU A 32 2.91 8.86 0.63
N ASP A 33 3.81 9.47 1.39
CA ASP A 33 4.98 10.12 0.83
C ASP A 33 5.98 9.08 0.28
N SER A 34 6.60 9.40 -0.84
CA SER A 34 7.68 8.62 -1.45
C SER A 34 8.96 8.58 -0.61
N ILE A 35 9.13 9.54 0.31
CA ILE A 35 10.28 9.60 1.22
C ILE A 35 10.23 8.52 2.30
N LEU A 36 9.04 7.97 2.60
CA LEU A 36 8.87 6.96 3.63
C LEU A 36 9.62 5.68 3.18
N PRO A 37 10.63 5.19 3.93
CA PRO A 37 11.53 4.14 3.45
C PRO A 37 10.93 2.72 3.52
N THR A 38 9.73 2.54 2.98
CA THR A 38 8.98 1.27 2.96
C THR A 38 9.57 0.23 2.02
N GLY A 39 10.53 0.62 1.17
CA GLY A 39 11.18 -0.26 0.20
C GLY A 39 10.42 -0.42 -1.11
N GLY A 40 9.28 0.27 -1.33
CA GLY A 40 8.54 0.23 -2.61
C GLY A 40 9.41 0.58 -3.82
N PHE A 41 10.34 1.53 -3.65
CA PHE A 41 11.36 1.86 -4.66
C PHE A 41 12.21 0.66 -5.08
N ALA A 42 12.44 -0.35 -4.24
CA ALA A 42 13.26 -1.50 -4.62
C ALA A 42 12.56 -2.48 -5.56
N HIS A 43 11.26 -2.32 -5.82
CA HIS A 43 10.42 -3.30 -6.52
C HIS A 43 9.82 -2.74 -7.81
N SER A 44 9.71 -3.58 -8.85
CA SER A 44 9.20 -3.19 -10.18
C SER A 44 7.79 -3.71 -10.48
N PHE A 45 7.19 -4.50 -9.58
CA PHE A 45 5.88 -5.14 -9.79
C PHE A 45 5.84 -6.00 -11.07
N GLY A 46 6.95 -6.67 -11.41
CA GLY A 46 7.08 -7.47 -12.63
C GLY A 46 7.36 -6.67 -13.90
N LEU A 47 7.41 -5.33 -13.85
CA LEU A 47 7.68 -4.49 -15.01
C LEU A 47 9.08 -4.75 -15.59
N GLU A 48 10.10 -4.95 -14.74
CA GLU A 48 11.46 -5.24 -15.22
C GLU A 48 11.50 -6.54 -16.02
N ALA A 49 10.84 -7.59 -15.52
CA ALA A 49 10.72 -8.85 -16.23
C ALA A 49 9.92 -8.67 -17.53
N ALA A 50 8.81 -7.93 -17.50
CA ALA A 50 7.97 -7.69 -18.67
C ALA A 50 8.72 -6.98 -19.81
N VAL A 51 9.60 -6.03 -19.47
CA VAL A 51 10.46 -5.33 -20.44
C VAL A 51 11.49 -6.29 -21.02
N GLN A 52 12.19 -7.06 -20.17
CA GLN A 52 13.22 -8.00 -20.65
C GLN A 52 12.65 -9.12 -21.51
N THR A 53 11.40 -9.54 -21.26
CA THR A 53 10.69 -10.51 -22.10
C THR A 53 9.94 -9.88 -23.29
N ARG A 54 10.10 -8.57 -23.52
CA ARG A 54 9.45 -7.78 -24.58
C ARG A 54 7.91 -7.76 -24.54
N LEU A 55 7.31 -8.10 -23.40
CA LEU A 55 5.87 -7.92 -23.17
C LEU A 55 5.49 -6.44 -23.02
N VAL A 56 6.43 -5.61 -22.56
CA VAL A 56 6.30 -4.16 -22.54
C VAL A 56 7.39 -3.57 -23.43
N SER A 57 7.00 -3.13 -24.64
CA SER A 57 7.93 -2.60 -25.64
C SER A 57 7.55 -1.20 -26.14
N SER A 58 6.36 -0.72 -25.79
CA SER A 58 5.84 0.59 -26.20
C SER A 58 5.20 1.34 -25.02
N PRO A 59 5.01 2.66 -25.14
CA PRO A 59 4.28 3.44 -24.13
C PRO A 59 2.84 2.94 -23.88
N GLN A 60 2.19 2.40 -24.91
CA GLN A 60 0.86 1.80 -24.80
C GLN A 60 0.91 0.51 -23.97
N ASP A 61 1.90 -0.35 -24.20
CA ASP A 61 2.07 -1.57 -23.41
C ASP A 61 2.35 -1.25 -21.94
N LEU A 62 3.13 -0.21 -21.67
CA LEU A 62 3.41 0.27 -20.31
C LEU A 62 2.12 0.68 -19.60
N GLU A 63 1.28 1.47 -20.27
CA GLU A 63 -0.02 1.88 -19.72
C GLU A 63 -0.92 0.67 -19.46
N THR A 64 -1.02 -0.27 -20.40
CA THR A 64 -1.76 -1.53 -20.22
C THR A 64 -1.22 -2.35 -19.05
N HIS A 65 0.11 -2.45 -18.91
CA HIS A 65 0.75 -3.15 -17.80
C HIS A 65 0.39 -2.52 -16.46
N ILE A 66 0.48 -1.19 -16.35
CA ILE A 66 0.10 -0.46 -15.12
C ILE A 66 -1.36 -0.71 -14.77
N ILE A 67 -2.27 -0.66 -15.74
CA ILE A 67 -3.70 -0.91 -15.52
C ILE A 67 -3.92 -2.34 -15.01
N HIS A 68 -3.23 -3.33 -15.59
CA HIS A 68 -3.30 -4.71 -15.10
C HIS A 68 -2.76 -4.85 -13.68
N VAL A 69 -1.66 -4.16 -13.34
CA VAL A 69 -1.11 -4.17 -11.98
C VAL A 69 -2.12 -3.58 -11.00
N LEU A 70 -2.80 -2.50 -11.37
CA LEU A 70 -3.84 -1.89 -10.54
C LEU A 70 -5.05 -2.80 -10.36
N ASP A 71 -5.61 -3.37 -11.44
CA ASP A 71 -6.78 -4.27 -11.32
C ASP A 71 -6.45 -5.54 -10.53
N ASN A 72 -5.24 -6.09 -10.69
CA ASN A 72 -4.79 -7.24 -9.90
C ASN A 72 -4.55 -6.86 -8.43
N THR A 73 -3.97 -5.69 -8.16
CA THR A 73 -3.79 -5.18 -6.79
C THR A 73 -5.14 -4.93 -6.13
N ALA A 74 -6.09 -4.39 -6.88
CA ALA A 74 -7.43 -4.09 -6.39
C ALA A 74 -8.21 -5.35 -6.02
N SER A 75 -8.24 -6.32 -6.93
CA SER A 75 -8.92 -7.60 -6.72
C SER A 75 -8.28 -8.49 -5.65
N LEU A 76 -6.95 -8.50 -5.56
CA LEU A 76 -6.22 -9.42 -4.69
C LEU A 76 -5.91 -8.82 -3.31
N LEU A 77 -5.53 -7.54 -3.23
CA LEU A 77 -4.92 -6.97 -2.02
C LEU A 77 -5.82 -5.98 -1.28
N LEU A 78 -6.71 -5.23 -1.96
CA LEU A 78 -7.65 -4.34 -1.26
C LEU A 78 -8.55 -5.05 -0.25
N PRO A 79 -9.03 -6.29 -0.49
CA PRO A 79 -9.81 -6.99 0.51
C PRO A 79 -9.05 -7.18 1.84
N PHE A 80 -7.73 -7.38 1.79
CA PHE A 80 -6.89 -7.47 2.99
C PHE A 80 -6.67 -6.11 3.66
N VAL A 81 -6.52 -5.04 2.87
CA VAL A 81 -6.44 -3.66 3.39
C VAL A 81 -7.75 -3.31 4.11
N TYR A 82 -8.89 -3.60 3.47
CA TYR A 82 -10.22 -3.31 3.98
C TYR A 82 -10.50 -4.06 5.28
N SER A 83 -10.34 -5.39 5.31
CA SER A 83 -10.60 -6.19 6.50
C SER A 83 -9.68 -5.80 7.67
N ALA A 84 -8.39 -5.51 7.41
CA ALA A 84 -7.45 -5.09 8.46
C ALA A 84 -7.76 -3.69 8.99
N LEU A 85 -8.22 -2.78 8.14
CA LEU A 85 -8.64 -1.44 8.53
C LEU A 85 -9.90 -1.47 9.39
N LYS A 86 -10.88 -2.32 9.04
CA LYS A 86 -12.15 -2.40 9.75
C LYS A 86 -12.00 -2.89 11.19
N SER A 87 -11.04 -3.78 11.43
CA SER A 87 -10.71 -4.28 12.77
C SER A 87 -9.19 -4.20 12.97
N PRO A 88 -8.66 -3.02 13.37
CA PRO A 88 -7.22 -2.77 13.45
C PRO A 88 -6.62 -3.33 14.75
N ASP A 89 -6.76 -4.65 14.93
CA ASP A 89 -6.26 -5.40 16.07
C ASP A 89 -5.28 -6.51 15.65
N ILE A 90 -4.51 -7.00 16.64
CA ILE A 90 -3.45 -7.98 16.41
C ILE A 90 -3.98 -9.33 15.91
N GLU A 91 -5.15 -9.78 16.37
CA GLU A 91 -5.72 -11.08 16.02
C GLU A 91 -6.21 -11.08 14.57
N THR A 92 -6.96 -10.04 14.19
CA THR A 92 -7.42 -9.83 12.82
C THR A 92 -6.23 -9.72 11.86
N TRP A 93 -5.24 -8.89 12.19
CA TRP A 93 -4.04 -8.77 11.35
C TRP A 93 -3.31 -10.10 11.19
N HIS A 94 -3.03 -10.84 12.28
CA HIS A 94 -2.34 -12.14 12.19
C HIS A 94 -3.11 -13.15 11.35
N LYS A 95 -4.45 -13.17 11.44
CA LYS A 95 -5.31 -14.03 10.61
C LYS A 95 -5.17 -13.67 9.13
N LEU A 96 -5.31 -12.39 8.79
CA LEU A 96 -5.21 -11.90 7.42
C LEU A 96 -3.83 -12.13 6.82
N ASP A 97 -2.77 -11.92 7.59
CA ASP A 97 -1.38 -12.16 7.20
C ASP A 97 -1.14 -13.62 6.81
N ARG A 98 -1.64 -14.58 7.60
CA ARG A 98 -1.55 -16.01 7.27
C ARG A 98 -2.35 -16.39 6.03
N ILE A 99 -3.55 -15.82 5.87
CA ILE A 99 -4.38 -16.06 4.69
C ILE A 99 -3.66 -15.54 3.45
N LEU A 100 -3.15 -14.29 3.50
CA LEU A 100 -2.45 -13.71 2.36
C LEU A 100 -1.19 -14.48 2.00
N ASN A 101 -0.43 -14.97 2.99
CA ASN A 101 0.72 -15.84 2.74
C ASN A 101 0.33 -17.13 2.00
N ALA A 102 -0.83 -17.72 2.32
CA ALA A 102 -1.35 -18.89 1.62
C ALA A 102 -1.87 -18.55 0.20
N THR A 103 -2.38 -17.34 -0.01
CA THR A 103 -2.89 -16.88 -1.31
C THR A 103 -1.76 -16.50 -2.28
N LEU A 104 -0.68 -15.88 -1.80
CA LEU A 104 0.45 -15.45 -2.64
C LEU A 104 1.39 -16.61 -2.98
N THR A 105 1.02 -17.39 -4.00
CA THR A 105 1.82 -18.55 -4.46
C THR A 105 3.13 -18.17 -5.16
N ASN A 106 3.21 -16.96 -5.72
CA ASN A 106 4.42 -16.45 -6.33
C ASN A 106 5.43 -15.99 -5.27
N LEU A 107 6.56 -16.70 -5.21
CA LEU A 107 7.65 -16.45 -4.28
C LEU A 107 8.28 -15.06 -4.41
N VAL A 108 8.34 -14.50 -5.62
CA VAL A 108 8.90 -13.15 -5.86
C VAL A 108 7.96 -12.11 -5.25
N SER A 109 6.67 -12.19 -5.58
CA SER A 109 5.62 -11.29 -5.07
C SER A 109 5.46 -11.41 -3.56
N SER A 110 5.48 -12.64 -3.02
CA SER A 110 5.38 -12.91 -1.59
C SER A 110 6.55 -12.30 -0.82
N LYS A 111 7.79 -12.52 -1.28
CA LYS A 111 9.00 -11.90 -0.66
C LYS A 111 8.96 -10.38 -0.73
N ALA A 112 8.54 -9.81 -1.85
CA ALA A 112 8.40 -8.36 -1.99
C ALA A 112 7.37 -7.79 -1.01
N SER A 113 6.21 -8.47 -0.86
CA SER A 113 5.16 -8.09 0.09
C SER A 113 5.64 -8.16 1.55
N ILE A 114 6.34 -9.22 1.93
CA ILE A 114 6.91 -9.40 3.28
C ILE A 114 7.96 -8.33 3.59
N SER A 115 8.87 -8.10 2.64
CA SER A 115 9.93 -7.10 2.80
C SER A 115 9.36 -5.69 2.98
N GLN A 116 8.41 -5.31 2.14
CA GLN A 116 7.75 -4.01 2.21
C GLN A 116 6.90 -3.85 3.46
N GLY A 117 6.11 -4.86 3.84
CA GLY A 117 5.27 -4.79 5.04
C GLY A 117 6.09 -4.72 6.33
N SER A 118 7.16 -5.50 6.44
CA SER A 118 8.09 -5.43 7.58
C SER A 118 8.76 -4.05 7.70
N ALA A 119 9.20 -3.47 6.58
CA ALA A 119 9.77 -2.13 6.56
C ALA A 119 8.73 -1.07 6.95
N LEU A 120 7.55 -1.10 6.32
CA LEU A 120 6.44 -0.20 6.61
C LEU A 120 6.08 -0.22 8.09
N PHE A 121 5.88 -1.41 8.70
CA PHE A 121 5.46 -1.49 10.09
C PHE A 121 6.55 -0.98 11.06
N ARG A 122 7.82 -1.28 10.77
CA ARG A 122 8.95 -0.77 11.55
C ARG A 122 8.99 0.76 11.55
N ILE A 123 8.77 1.37 10.39
CA ILE A 123 8.79 2.83 10.25
C ILE A 123 7.55 3.44 10.91
N ALA A 124 6.37 2.89 10.65
CA ALA A 124 5.13 3.38 11.24
C ALA A 124 5.19 3.39 12.77
N ALA A 125 5.69 2.32 13.39
CA ALA A 125 5.90 2.24 14.84
C ALA A 125 6.94 3.22 15.40
N SER A 126 7.81 3.77 14.54
CA SER A 126 8.85 4.74 14.93
C SER A 126 8.45 6.19 14.65
N VAL A 127 7.63 6.43 13.63
CA VAL A 127 7.23 7.75 13.16
C VAL A 127 5.94 8.21 13.84
N PHE A 128 4.91 7.37 13.88
CA PHE A 128 3.58 7.70 14.41
C PHE A 128 3.50 7.40 15.91
N THR A 129 4.35 8.08 16.69
CA THR A 129 4.52 7.84 18.14
C THR A 129 3.28 8.19 18.97
N GLU A 130 2.42 9.06 18.44
CA GLU A 130 1.10 9.41 18.97
C GLU A 130 0.10 8.24 18.94
N ILE A 131 0.45 7.13 18.26
CA ILE A 131 -0.30 5.87 18.26
C ILE A 131 0.57 4.75 18.88
N PRO A 132 0.59 4.62 20.22
CA PRO A 132 1.38 3.60 20.91
C PRO A 132 1.03 2.16 20.47
N ASN A 133 -0.20 1.93 20.02
CA ASN A 133 -0.69 0.63 19.56
C ASN A 133 0.15 0.06 18.43
N LEU A 134 0.69 0.89 17.53
CA LEU A 134 1.56 0.42 16.44
C LEU A 134 2.79 -0.30 16.98
N LYS A 135 3.48 0.33 17.94
CA LYS A 135 4.66 -0.25 18.56
C LYS A 135 4.31 -1.50 19.38
N MET A 136 3.23 -1.45 20.17
CA MET A 136 2.79 -2.58 20.98
C MET A 136 2.46 -3.82 20.12
N ILE A 137 1.65 -3.64 19.06
CA ILE A 137 1.25 -4.75 18.17
C ILE A 137 2.47 -5.31 17.45
N ARG A 138 3.36 -4.44 16.96
CA ARG A 138 4.60 -4.86 16.30
C ARG A 138 5.47 -5.69 17.23
N ASP A 139 5.79 -5.15 18.41
CA ASP A 139 6.71 -5.78 19.36
C ASP A 139 6.15 -7.11 19.89
N ALA A 140 4.83 -7.20 20.12
CA ALA A 140 4.16 -8.46 20.48
C ALA A 140 4.23 -9.54 19.38
N SER A 141 4.49 -9.13 18.14
CA SER A 141 4.53 -10.03 16.98
C SER A 141 5.95 -10.38 16.55
N LEU A 142 6.96 -9.66 17.06
CA LEU A 142 8.37 -9.99 16.85
C LEU A 142 8.67 -11.34 17.52
N GLY A 143 9.02 -12.34 16.71
CA GLY A 143 9.32 -13.69 17.19
C GLY A 143 8.15 -14.68 17.05
N SER A 144 6.97 -14.24 16.63
CA SER A 144 5.90 -15.16 16.22
C SER A 144 6.32 -15.93 14.97
N LYS A 145 6.26 -17.27 15.01
CA LYS A 145 6.65 -18.13 13.88
C LYS A 145 5.65 -18.11 12.72
N ASN A 146 4.44 -17.61 12.95
CA ASN A 146 3.32 -17.69 12.01
C ASN A 146 2.83 -16.31 11.55
N VAL A 147 3.71 -15.30 11.58
CA VAL A 147 3.44 -13.95 11.09
C VAL A 147 4.58 -13.55 10.16
N TYR A 148 4.22 -13.19 8.94
CA TYR A 148 5.11 -12.94 7.80
C TYR A 148 5.34 -11.46 7.55
N PHE A 149 4.43 -10.59 8.02
CA PHE A 149 4.46 -9.14 7.81
C PHE A 149 4.21 -8.72 6.37
N HIS A 150 3.16 -9.27 5.75
CA HIS A 150 2.72 -8.85 4.42
C HIS A 150 2.24 -7.39 4.40
N HIS A 151 2.52 -6.71 3.28
CA HIS A 151 2.28 -5.28 3.11
C HIS A 151 0.81 -4.88 3.24
N ALA A 152 -0.12 -5.56 2.54
CA ALA A 152 -1.51 -5.13 2.48
C ALA A 152 -2.24 -5.15 3.84
N PRO A 153 -2.17 -6.24 4.64
CA PRO A 153 -2.77 -6.26 5.98
C PRO A 153 -2.15 -5.21 6.92
N ILE A 154 -0.83 -5.01 6.86
CA ILE A 154 -0.13 -4.00 7.66
C ILE A 154 -0.57 -2.59 7.28
N PHE A 155 -0.66 -2.31 5.98
CA PHE A 155 -1.11 -1.00 5.50
C PHE A 155 -2.54 -0.71 5.98
N GLY A 156 -3.46 -1.68 5.85
CA GLY A 156 -4.83 -1.55 6.38
C GLY A 156 -4.87 -1.31 7.89
N LEU A 157 -4.09 -2.08 8.67
CA LEU A 157 -3.95 -1.90 10.11
C LEU A 157 -3.48 -0.47 10.45
N ILE A 158 -2.45 0.04 9.78
CA ILE A 158 -1.91 1.38 9.99
C ILE A 158 -2.95 2.45 9.63
N CYS A 159 -3.62 2.31 8.49
CA CYS A 159 -4.68 3.23 8.07
C CYS A 159 -5.83 3.29 9.10
N GLY A 160 -6.28 2.13 9.59
CA GLY A 160 -7.31 2.07 10.63
C GLY A 160 -6.89 2.76 11.93
N LEU A 161 -5.64 2.55 12.36
CA LEU A 161 -5.10 3.21 13.55
C LEU A 161 -4.89 4.73 13.36
N LEU A 162 -4.59 5.18 12.14
CA LEU A 162 -4.50 6.61 11.78
C LEU A 162 -5.87 7.27 11.56
N GLY A 163 -6.97 6.53 11.77
CA GLY A 163 -8.33 7.05 11.61
C GLY A 163 -8.72 7.35 10.16
N MET A 164 -8.05 6.73 9.18
CA MET A 164 -8.43 6.86 7.77
C MET A 164 -9.73 6.10 7.51
N ASP A 165 -10.63 6.69 6.71
CA ASP A 165 -11.83 5.97 6.28
C ASP A 165 -11.48 4.85 5.26
N PRO A 166 -12.34 3.83 5.11
CA PRO A 166 -12.05 2.69 4.23
C PRO A 166 -11.83 3.07 2.77
N GLU A 167 -12.55 4.06 2.26
CA GLU A 167 -12.48 4.45 0.84
C GLU A 167 -11.16 5.16 0.56
N THR A 168 -10.81 6.15 1.38
CA THR A 168 -9.53 6.86 1.30
C THR A 168 -8.35 5.91 1.45
N SER A 169 -8.44 4.92 2.34
CA SER A 169 -7.34 3.96 2.57
C SER A 169 -7.11 3.00 1.40
N GLN A 170 -8.19 2.51 0.80
CA GLN A 170 -8.09 1.65 -0.39
C GLN A 170 -7.59 2.45 -1.60
N ARG A 171 -8.07 3.70 -1.78
CA ARG A 171 -7.56 4.63 -2.79
C ARG A 171 -6.08 4.92 -2.58
N ALA A 172 -5.67 5.17 -1.34
CA ALA A 172 -4.29 5.41 -0.95
C ALA A 172 -3.37 4.22 -1.27
N TYR A 173 -3.85 2.99 -1.04
CA TYR A 173 -3.10 1.77 -1.38
C TYR A 173 -2.86 1.63 -2.90
N LEU A 174 -3.89 1.91 -3.71
CA LEU A 174 -3.75 1.97 -5.17
C LEU A 174 -2.85 3.11 -5.61
N PHE A 175 -2.93 4.28 -4.98
CA PHE A 175 -2.06 5.42 -5.27
C PHE A 175 -0.58 5.09 -5.03
N VAL A 176 -0.25 4.49 -3.88
CA VAL A 176 1.13 4.04 -3.58
C VAL A 176 1.61 3.03 -4.61
N THR A 177 0.75 2.06 -4.97
CA THR A 177 1.08 1.06 -6.01
C THR A 177 1.35 1.72 -7.36
N LEU A 178 0.46 2.62 -7.82
CA LEU A 178 0.61 3.35 -9.07
C LEU A 178 1.91 4.17 -9.10
N ARG A 179 2.17 4.91 -8.02
CA ARG A 179 3.37 5.73 -7.84
C ARG A 179 4.63 4.88 -7.96
N ASP A 180 4.66 3.71 -7.32
CA ASP A 180 5.85 2.87 -7.29
C ASP A 180 6.12 2.20 -8.65
N VAL A 181 5.08 1.73 -9.36
CA VAL A 181 5.23 1.19 -10.73
C VAL A 181 5.71 2.27 -11.70
N ILE A 182 5.17 3.50 -11.62
CA ILE A 182 5.61 4.62 -12.47
C ILE A 182 7.05 5.04 -12.15
N SER A 183 7.44 5.00 -10.88
CA SER A 183 8.82 5.22 -10.45
C SER A 183 9.76 4.17 -11.05
N ALA A 184 9.34 2.90 -11.05
CA ALA A 184 10.09 1.83 -11.69
C ALA A 184 10.21 2.04 -13.22
N ALA A 185 9.12 2.40 -13.89
CA ALA A 185 9.10 2.70 -15.33
C ALA A 185 10.07 3.83 -15.71
N THR A 186 10.12 4.87 -14.87
CA THR A 186 11.05 6.00 -15.05
C THR A 186 12.51 5.53 -14.96
N ARG A 187 12.83 4.66 -14.00
CA ARG A 187 14.19 4.13 -13.80
C ARG A 187 14.61 3.07 -14.81
N LEU A 188 13.64 2.37 -15.40
CA LEU A 188 13.85 1.51 -16.57
C LEU A 188 13.96 2.31 -17.87
N ASN A 189 13.91 3.65 -17.80
CA ASN A 189 13.97 4.56 -18.95
C ASN A 189 12.87 4.32 -19.98
N LEU A 190 11.68 3.86 -19.53
CA LEU A 190 10.51 3.68 -20.39
C LEU A 190 9.73 4.98 -20.59
N VAL A 191 9.82 5.88 -19.61
CA VAL A 191 9.17 7.19 -19.59
C VAL A 191 10.05 8.19 -18.84
N GLY A 192 10.13 9.43 -19.33
CA GLY A 192 10.85 10.49 -18.62
C GLY A 192 10.06 11.06 -17.43
N PRO A 193 10.69 11.77 -16.47
CA PRO A 193 10.03 12.23 -15.24
C PRO A 193 8.76 13.07 -15.48
N MET A 194 8.78 13.99 -16.44
CA MET A 194 7.61 14.79 -16.78
C MET A 194 6.49 13.93 -17.39
N GLY A 195 6.84 13.00 -18.28
CA GLY A 195 5.89 12.05 -18.87
C GLY A 195 5.28 11.12 -17.83
N ALA A 196 6.07 10.72 -16.82
CA ALA A 196 5.65 9.90 -15.71
C ALA A 196 4.58 10.61 -14.86
N SER A 197 4.78 11.89 -14.53
CA SER A 197 3.78 12.70 -13.81
C SER A 197 2.49 12.87 -14.61
N VAL A 198 2.58 13.12 -15.92
CA VAL A 198 1.41 13.22 -16.81
C VAL A 198 0.66 11.89 -16.87
N MET A 199 1.39 10.77 -17.01
CA MET A 199 0.83 9.43 -17.04
C MET A 199 0.13 9.08 -15.72
N GLN A 200 0.74 9.38 -14.58
CA GLN A 200 0.13 9.16 -13.26
C GLN A 200 -1.21 9.89 -13.13
N HIS A 201 -1.24 11.17 -13.52
CA HIS A 201 -2.47 11.96 -13.47
C HIS A 201 -3.55 11.40 -14.41
N ARG A 202 -3.18 10.98 -15.63
CA ARG A 202 -4.12 10.38 -16.59
C ARG A 202 -4.68 9.04 -16.10
N ILE A 203 -3.82 8.18 -15.56
CA ILE A 203 -4.22 6.84 -15.07
C ILE A 203 -5.07 6.93 -13.79
N ALA A 204 -5.02 8.05 -13.04
CA ALA A 204 -5.83 8.23 -11.85
C ALA A 204 -7.34 7.99 -12.09
N VAL A 205 -7.86 8.36 -13.27
CA VAL A 205 -9.25 8.09 -13.65
C VAL A 205 -9.53 6.58 -13.72
N VAL A 206 -8.62 5.81 -14.32
CA VAL A 206 -8.72 4.34 -14.40
C VAL A 206 -8.56 3.71 -13.02
N ALA A 207 -7.65 4.24 -12.20
CA ALA A 207 -7.45 3.78 -10.83
C ALA A 207 -8.73 3.95 -9.99
N GLU A 208 -9.47 5.04 -10.18
CA GLU A 208 -10.76 5.26 -9.50
C GLU A 208 -11.82 4.26 -9.98
N THR A 209 -11.93 4.02 -11.30
CA THR A 209 -12.84 2.98 -11.83
C THR A 209 -12.50 1.58 -11.29
N VAL A 210 -11.21 1.26 -11.15
CA VAL A 210 -10.73 0.02 -10.56
C VAL A 210 -11.08 -0.04 -9.07
N LEU A 211 -10.92 1.07 -8.33
CA LEU A 211 -11.32 1.17 -6.93
C LEU A 211 -12.81 0.88 -6.75
N GLU A 212 -13.67 1.60 -7.48
CA GLU A 212 -15.13 1.44 -7.41
C GLU A 212 -15.58 0.00 -7.67
N LYS A 213 -14.90 -0.69 -8.59
CA LYS A 213 -15.16 -2.09 -8.92
C LYS A 213 -14.86 -3.05 -7.77
N TRP A 214 -13.81 -2.81 -6.98
CA TRP A 214 -13.24 -3.80 -6.04
C TRP A 214 -13.28 -3.41 -4.56
N MET A 215 -13.55 -2.15 -4.23
CA MET A 215 -13.53 -1.67 -2.84
C MET A 215 -14.58 -2.36 -1.96
N ASN A 216 -14.30 -2.37 -0.66
CA ASN A 216 -15.22 -2.83 0.40
C ASN A 216 -15.61 -4.31 0.30
N ARG A 217 -14.69 -5.14 -0.16
CA ARG A 217 -14.82 -6.61 -0.18
C ARG A 217 -14.05 -7.24 0.96
N GLU A 218 -14.52 -8.38 1.43
CA GLU A 218 -13.85 -9.12 2.49
C GLU A 218 -12.70 -9.96 1.94
N ALA A 219 -11.69 -10.25 2.78
CA ALA A 219 -10.52 -11.05 2.38
C ALA A 219 -10.83 -12.42 1.74
N SER A 220 -12.01 -13.01 2.02
CA SER A 220 -12.48 -14.24 1.37
C SER A 220 -12.84 -14.09 -0.11
N GLU A 221 -13.08 -12.87 -0.57
CA GLU A 221 -13.43 -12.53 -1.95
C GLU A 221 -12.20 -12.14 -2.79
N ALA A 222 -11.01 -12.15 -2.19
CA ALA A 222 -9.77 -11.83 -2.86
C ALA A 222 -9.51 -12.81 -4.01
N CYS A 223 -9.18 -12.27 -5.19
CA CYS A 223 -8.92 -13.08 -6.37
C CYS A 223 -7.83 -12.47 -7.25
N GLN A 224 -7.19 -13.31 -8.07
CA GLN A 224 -6.18 -12.89 -9.04
C GLN A 224 -6.86 -12.71 -10.40
N THR A 225 -6.84 -11.48 -10.94
CA THR A 225 -7.46 -11.17 -12.24
C THR A 225 -6.47 -11.20 -13.40
N SER A 226 -5.17 -11.14 -13.11
CA SER A 226 -4.11 -11.11 -14.13
C SER A 226 -3.07 -12.20 -13.88
N PRO A 227 -3.34 -13.47 -14.26
CA PRO A 227 -2.39 -14.57 -14.07
C PRO A 227 -1.09 -14.37 -14.84
N LEU A 228 -1.12 -13.64 -15.97
CA LEU A 228 0.08 -13.33 -16.73
C LEU A 228 1.04 -12.44 -15.94
N LEU A 229 0.54 -11.45 -15.19
CA LEU A 229 1.39 -10.63 -14.34
C LEU A 229 2.12 -11.48 -13.30
N ASP A 230 1.41 -12.43 -12.70
CA ASP A 230 1.99 -13.31 -11.70
C ASP A 230 3.09 -14.19 -12.29
N VAL A 231 2.86 -14.80 -13.46
CA VAL A 231 3.89 -15.57 -14.16
C VAL A 231 5.11 -14.71 -14.49
N VAL A 232 4.90 -13.52 -15.05
CA VAL A 232 5.98 -12.62 -15.46
C VAL A 232 6.78 -12.12 -14.26
N GLN A 233 6.11 -11.78 -13.15
CA GLN A 233 6.78 -11.40 -11.91
C GLN A 233 7.59 -12.57 -11.33
N GLY A 234 7.07 -13.80 -11.41
CA GLY A 234 7.82 -15.00 -11.02
C GLY A 234 9.09 -15.20 -11.84
N CYS A 235 9.08 -14.78 -13.11
CA CYS A 235 10.24 -14.83 -13.99
C CYS A 235 11.39 -13.88 -13.58
N HIS A 236 11.13 -12.89 -12.71
CA HIS A 236 12.15 -11.93 -12.26
C HIS A 236 13.39 -12.61 -11.64
N SER A 237 13.19 -13.73 -10.96
CA SER A 237 14.28 -14.52 -10.36
C SER A 237 15.27 -15.10 -11.38
N TYR A 238 14.88 -15.21 -12.65
CA TYR A 238 15.68 -15.79 -13.73
C TYR A 238 16.32 -14.74 -14.64
N LEU A 239 16.11 -13.44 -14.37
CA LEU A 239 16.71 -12.37 -15.17
C LEU A 239 18.23 -12.36 -15.02
N PHE A 240 18.94 -12.26 -16.14
CA PHE A 240 20.40 -12.20 -16.16
C PHE A 240 20.95 -10.94 -15.49
N SER A 241 20.32 -9.79 -15.74
CA SER A 241 20.64 -8.49 -15.13
C SER A 241 19.40 -7.93 -14.45
N ARG A 242 19.57 -7.36 -13.24
CA ARG A 242 18.48 -6.84 -12.42
C ARG A 242 18.84 -5.50 -11.81
N LEU A 243 17.97 -4.51 -11.98
CA LEU A 243 17.98 -3.22 -11.32
C LEU A 243 17.07 -3.19 -10.09
N PHE A 244 16.08 -4.10 -10.02
CA PHE A 244 15.12 -4.20 -8.92
C PHE A 244 15.28 -5.52 -8.16
N CYS A 245 14.69 -5.58 -6.97
CA CYS A 245 14.66 -6.78 -6.14
C CYS A 245 13.53 -7.76 -6.52
N SER A 246 12.54 -7.30 -7.29
CA SER A 246 11.40 -8.09 -7.80
C SER A 246 10.70 -7.46 -8.99
#